data_AF-A0A8I1AIA9-F1
#
_entry.id   AF-A0A8I1AIA9-F1
#
_cell.length_a   1.000
_cell.length_b   1.000
_cell.length_c   1.000
_cell.angle_alpha   90.00
_cell.angle_beta   90.00
_cell.angle_gamma   90.00
#
_symmetry.space_group_name_H-M   'P 1'
#
loop_
_entity.id
_entity.type
_entity.pdbx_description
1 polymer ?
#
loop_
_entity_poly.entity_id
_entity_poly.type
_entity_poly.pdbx_seq_one_letter_code
_entity_poly.pdbx_strand_id
1 'polypeptide(L)'
;MRATVKTDKHTIAVGRTDIKGLEGEVFQGASPGVIKVAPEEAGLKPLDEEIPDRPIKAPHKFALFSNHAEEMVINKFVVKVDAIYPNPQDVKGKLYIHQSNPKGACPKCIQGITNSKVQPGIFLQLSKRYPNLEIVLTSEEQEGVKQYGRKFFILKNGKYIEK
;
A
#
# COMPACT_ATOMS: atom_id res chain seq x y z
N MET A 1 -21.47 8.08 15.11
CA MET A 1 -21.53 8.42 13.67
C MET A 1 -20.29 7.82 13.00
N ARG A 2 -20.44 6.81 12.12
CA ARG A 2 -19.28 6.33 11.33
C ARG A 2 -18.96 7.38 10.28
N ALA A 3 -17.80 8.02 10.39
CA ALA A 3 -17.34 8.96 9.37
C ALA A 3 -17.22 8.22 8.04
N THR A 4 -18.09 8.54 7.08
CA THR A 4 -17.95 8.07 5.70
C THR A 4 -16.58 8.46 5.16
N VAL A 5 -15.75 7.48 4.83
CA VAL A 5 -14.47 7.65 4.12
C VAL A 5 -14.78 8.16 2.71
N LYS A 6 -14.82 9.49 2.55
CA LYS A 6 -15.19 10.13 1.28
C LYS A 6 -14.07 10.09 0.23
N THR A 7 -12.82 9.96 0.67
CA THR A 7 -11.61 10.03 -0.18
C THR A 7 -10.51 9.11 0.36
N ASP A 8 -9.52 8.78 -0.48
CA ASP A 8 -8.32 8.02 -0.11
C ASP A 8 -7.54 8.64 1.07
N LYS A 9 -7.85 9.91 1.43
CA LYS A 9 -7.25 10.61 2.58
C LYS A 9 -7.75 10.11 3.94
N HIS A 10 -8.87 9.38 4.00
CA HIS A 10 -9.44 8.86 5.25
C HIS A 10 -9.39 7.32 5.32
N THR A 11 -8.35 6.74 4.74
CA THR A 11 -8.16 5.29 4.68
C THR A 11 -7.20 4.82 5.76
N ILE A 12 -7.50 3.64 6.33
CA ILE A 12 -6.52 2.81 7.03
C ILE A 12 -6.24 1.56 6.20
N ALA A 13 -5.03 1.02 6.33
CA ALA A 13 -4.65 -0.23 5.71
C ALA A 13 -3.84 -1.08 6.68
N VAL A 14 -3.97 -2.41 6.54
CA VAL A 14 -3.18 -3.39 7.28
C VAL A 14 -2.52 -4.35 6.31
N GLY A 15 -1.28 -4.72 6.60
CA GLY A 15 -0.48 -5.67 5.85
C GLY A 15 -0.06 -6.85 6.72
N ARG A 16 -0.13 -8.06 6.18
CA ARG A 16 0.52 -9.27 6.73
C ARG A 16 1.24 -10.03 5.63
N THR A 17 2.20 -10.87 5.99
CA THR A 17 2.97 -11.62 5.01
C THR A 17 3.21 -13.06 5.45
N ASP A 18 3.39 -13.97 4.49
CA ASP A 18 3.87 -15.33 4.72
C ASP A 18 5.35 -15.51 4.35
N ILE A 19 6.07 -14.40 4.12
CA ILE A 19 7.53 -14.42 3.94
C ILE A 19 8.18 -14.97 5.21
N LYS A 20 9.11 -15.91 5.01
CA LYS A 20 9.86 -16.54 6.09
C LYS A 20 10.55 -15.48 6.96
N GLY A 21 10.34 -15.53 8.27
CA GLY A 21 10.90 -14.60 9.25
C GLY A 21 10.05 -13.34 9.51
N LEU A 22 8.89 -13.21 8.86
CA LEU A 22 7.97 -12.07 9.00
C LEU A 22 6.50 -12.49 9.22
N GLU A 23 6.23 -13.78 9.45
CA GLU A 23 4.87 -14.34 9.52
C GLU A 23 4.00 -13.75 10.65
N GLY A 24 4.65 -13.29 11.73
CA GLY A 24 4.00 -12.64 12.87
C GLY A 24 3.80 -11.12 12.72
N GLU A 25 4.47 -10.50 11.74
CA GLU A 25 4.50 -9.05 11.61
C GLU A 25 3.17 -8.48 11.10
N VAL A 26 2.84 -7.28 11.58
CA VAL A 26 1.66 -6.51 11.15
C VAL A 26 2.12 -5.11 10.74
N PHE A 27 1.84 -4.76 9.48
CA PHE A 27 2.19 -3.47 8.92
C PHE A 27 0.95 -2.57 8.92
N GLN A 28 0.98 -1.48 9.66
CA GLN A 28 -0.16 -0.56 9.77
C GLN A 28 0.08 0.71 8.97
N GLY A 29 -0.91 1.10 8.17
CA GLY A 29 -0.90 2.32 7.38
C GLY A 29 -2.12 3.20 7.64
N ALA A 30 -1.90 4.51 7.70
CA ALA A 30 -2.95 5.50 7.83
C ALA A 30 -2.71 6.65 6.84
N SER A 31 -3.77 7.07 6.14
CA SER A 31 -3.72 8.23 5.25
C SER A 31 -3.67 9.56 6.04
N PRO A 32 -3.28 10.68 5.43
CA PRO A 32 -3.03 11.93 6.17
C PRO A 32 -4.26 12.49 6.88
N GLY A 33 -5.45 12.25 6.32
CA GLY A 33 -6.71 12.67 6.94
C GLY A 33 -7.12 11.81 8.13
N VAL A 34 -6.64 10.57 8.24
CA VAL A 34 -6.79 9.75 9.47
C VAL A 34 -5.84 10.25 10.54
N ILE A 35 -4.57 10.46 10.19
CA ILE A 35 -3.53 10.94 11.11
C ILE A 35 -3.93 12.29 11.71
N LYS A 36 -4.42 13.22 10.87
CA LYS A 36 -4.82 14.57 11.32
C LYS A 36 -5.92 14.57 12.39
N VAL A 37 -6.81 13.58 12.39
CA VAL A 37 -7.95 13.54 13.33
C VAL A 37 -7.74 12.53 14.45
N ALA A 38 -6.65 11.76 14.40
CA ALA A 38 -6.32 10.81 15.43
C ALA A 38 -5.85 11.56 16.69
N PRO A 39 -6.17 11.04 17.89
CA PRO A 39 -5.62 11.57 19.13
C PRO A 39 -4.11 11.33 19.19
N GLU A 40 -3.36 12.20 19.88
CA GLU A 40 -1.89 12.12 19.94
C GLU A 40 -1.41 10.80 20.55
N GLU A 41 -2.18 10.25 21.50
CA GLU A 41 -1.90 8.97 22.15
C GLU A 41 -1.96 7.78 21.18
N ALA A 42 -2.56 7.94 20.00
CA ALA A 42 -2.51 6.92 18.94
C ALA A 42 -1.10 6.79 18.33
N GLY A 43 -0.19 7.73 18.58
CA GLY A 43 1.21 7.66 18.15
C GLY A 43 1.41 7.66 16.64
N LEU A 44 0.40 8.08 15.86
CA LEU A 44 0.45 8.08 14.40
C LEU A 44 1.26 9.27 13.90
N LYS A 45 2.34 9.00 13.17
CA LYS A 45 3.17 10.02 12.53
C LYS A 45 2.90 10.07 11.02
N PRO A 46 2.96 11.26 10.39
CA PRO A 46 2.99 11.37 8.93
C PRO A 46 4.10 10.50 8.33
N LEU A 47 3.84 9.89 7.16
CA LEU A 47 4.81 9.02 6.49
C LEU A 47 6.13 9.73 6.17
N ASP A 48 6.08 11.02 5.84
CA ASP A 48 7.27 11.85 5.58
C ASP A 48 8.12 12.09 6.84
N GLU A 49 7.55 11.93 8.04
CA GLU A 49 8.27 12.03 9.32
C GLU A 49 8.74 10.67 9.81
N GLU A 50 7.91 9.62 9.64
CA GLU A 50 8.22 8.27 10.10
C GLU A 50 9.30 7.60 9.23
N ILE A 51 9.22 7.78 7.90
CA ILE A 51 10.15 7.21 6.92
C ILE A 51 10.45 8.25 5.82
N PRO A 52 11.27 9.28 6.11
CA PRO A 52 11.54 10.37 5.18
C PRO A 52 12.23 9.90 3.89
N ASP A 53 13.23 9.03 4.01
CA ASP A 53 14.04 8.51 2.90
C ASP A 53 13.52 7.17 2.35
N ARG A 54 12.19 7.00 2.38
CA ARG A 54 11.54 5.75 2.00
C ARG A 54 11.79 5.38 0.53
N PRO A 55 12.01 4.09 0.23
CA PRO A 55 12.37 3.63 -1.11
C PRO A 55 11.21 3.62 -2.10
N ILE A 56 9.96 3.51 -1.62
CA ILE A 56 8.77 3.50 -2.48
C ILE A 56 8.00 4.78 -2.25
N LYS A 57 7.80 5.58 -3.29
CA LYS A 57 7.13 6.88 -3.17
C LYS A 57 6.12 7.10 -4.27
N ALA A 58 4.97 7.68 -3.92
CA ALA A 58 4.02 8.08 -4.93
C ALA A 58 4.67 9.05 -5.95
N PRO A 59 4.44 8.84 -7.26
CA PRO A 59 5.08 9.63 -8.32
C PRO A 59 4.54 11.08 -8.42
N HIS A 60 3.50 11.42 -7.63
CA HIS A 60 2.86 12.74 -7.64
C HIS A 60 3.09 13.43 -6.29
N LYS A 61 3.40 14.73 -6.32
CA LYS A 61 3.58 15.54 -5.10
C LYS A 61 2.26 16.09 -4.53
N PHE A 62 1.18 16.04 -5.30
CA PHE A 62 -0.12 16.53 -4.85
C PHE A 62 -0.65 15.63 -3.73
N ALA A 63 -0.99 16.23 -2.58
CA ALA A 63 -1.47 15.54 -1.38
C ALA A 63 -2.73 14.67 -1.58
N LEU A 64 -3.42 14.78 -2.72
CA LEU A 64 -4.51 13.88 -3.08
C LEU A 64 -4.01 12.50 -3.53
N PHE A 65 -2.76 12.40 -4.00
CA PHE A 65 -2.20 11.22 -4.67
C PHE A 65 -0.91 10.72 -4.00
N SER A 66 -0.59 11.21 -2.81
CA SER A 66 0.61 10.84 -2.05
C SER A 66 0.26 10.49 -0.60
N ASN A 67 1.15 9.72 0.04
CA ASN A 67 1.05 9.33 1.45
C ASN A 67 -0.24 8.58 1.79
N HIS A 68 -0.83 7.86 0.83
CA HIS A 68 -1.98 7.00 1.09
C HIS A 68 -1.60 5.85 2.01
N ALA A 69 -2.58 5.29 2.72
CA ALA A 69 -2.38 4.23 3.69
C ALA A 69 -1.57 3.05 3.14
N GLU A 70 -1.78 2.66 1.87
CA GLU A 70 -1.02 1.57 1.24
C GLU A 70 0.48 1.91 1.09
N GLU A 71 0.85 3.17 0.86
CA GLU A 71 2.27 3.58 0.76
C GLU A 71 2.99 3.39 2.10
N MET A 72 2.31 3.67 3.22
CA MET A 72 2.85 3.45 4.55
C MET A 72 3.03 1.96 4.85
N VAL A 73 2.02 1.12 4.57
CA VAL A 73 2.12 -0.34 4.71
C VAL A 73 3.31 -0.87 3.89
N ILE A 74 3.42 -0.45 2.63
CA ILE A 74 4.49 -0.89 1.72
C ILE A 74 5.87 -0.52 2.26
N ASN A 75 6.07 0.70 2.74
CA ASN A 75 7.40 1.11 3.20
C ASN A 75 7.78 0.50 4.54
N LYS A 76 6.84 0.31 5.47
CA LYS A 76 7.08 -0.45 6.70
C LYS A 76 7.46 -1.91 6.39
N PHE A 77 6.80 -2.52 5.42
CA PHE A 77 7.15 -3.83 4.91
C PHE A 77 8.56 -3.86 4.31
N VAL A 78 8.89 -2.89 3.44
CA VAL A 78 10.21 -2.82 2.79
C VAL A 78 11.34 -2.71 3.82
N VAL A 79 11.20 -1.85 4.84
CA VAL A 79 12.20 -1.70 5.90
C VAL A 79 12.48 -3.03 6.60
N LYS A 80 11.45 -3.81 6.92
CA LYS A 80 11.61 -5.12 7.59
C LYS A 80 12.18 -6.18 6.66
N VAL A 81 11.75 -6.22 5.40
CA VAL A 81 12.24 -7.18 4.41
C VAL A 81 13.71 -6.95 4.10
N ASP A 82 14.11 -5.71 3.82
CA ASP A 82 15.50 -5.38 3.47
C ASP A 82 16.48 -5.69 4.63
N ALA A 83 15.99 -5.67 5.88
CA ALA A 83 16.78 -6.05 7.05
C ALA A 83 17.06 -7.57 7.14
N ILE A 84 16.23 -8.41 6.51
CA ILE A 84 16.33 -9.88 6.57
C ILE A 84 16.88 -10.46 5.26
N TYR A 85 16.54 -9.84 4.12
CA TYR A 85 16.87 -10.30 2.78
C TYR A 85 17.76 -9.28 2.06
N PRO A 86 19.10 -9.46 2.08
CA PRO A 86 20.03 -8.55 1.41
C PRO A 86 19.84 -8.49 -0.12
N ASN A 87 19.32 -9.57 -0.71
CA ASN A 87 19.06 -9.69 -2.13
C ASN A 87 17.54 -9.71 -2.41
N PRO A 88 17.01 -8.71 -3.14
CA PRO A 88 15.59 -8.63 -3.44
C PRO A 88 15.02 -9.82 -4.24
N GLN A 89 15.85 -10.59 -4.94
CA GLN A 89 15.40 -11.80 -5.65
C GLN A 89 15.03 -12.94 -4.71
N ASP A 90 15.57 -12.96 -3.49
CA ASP A 90 15.33 -14.04 -2.52
C ASP A 90 14.00 -13.83 -1.76
N VAL A 91 13.38 -12.66 -1.90
CA VAL A 91 12.09 -12.33 -1.30
C VAL A 91 10.98 -13.08 -2.03
N LYS A 92 10.55 -14.19 -1.46
CA LYS A 92 9.50 -15.07 -1.98
C LYS A 92 8.39 -15.27 -0.94
N GLY A 93 7.15 -15.17 -1.41
CA GLY A 93 5.96 -15.26 -0.57
C GLY A 93 4.90 -14.28 -1.05
N LYS A 94 3.97 -13.96 -0.16
CA LYS A 94 2.85 -13.07 -0.38
C LYS A 94 2.85 -11.96 0.66
N LEU A 95 2.58 -10.74 0.19
CA LEU A 95 2.19 -9.61 1.01
C LEU A 95 0.70 -9.38 0.80
N TYR A 96 -0.09 -9.59 1.85
CA TYR A 96 -1.52 -9.34 1.86
C TYR A 96 -1.77 -7.95 2.43
N ILE A 97 -2.43 -7.09 1.66
CA ILE A 97 -2.83 -5.75 2.08
C ILE A 97 -4.35 -5.67 2.02
N HIS A 98 -4.96 -5.23 3.12
CA HIS A 98 -6.37 -4.89 3.17
C HIS A 98 -6.53 -3.42 3.53
N GLN A 99 -7.41 -2.71 2.83
CA GLN A 99 -7.67 -1.29 3.08
C GLN A 99 -9.15 -1.00 3.31
N SER A 100 -9.43 0.00 4.13
CA SER A 100 -10.79 0.42 4.47
C SER A 100 -11.49 1.24 3.38
N ASN A 101 -10.83 1.51 2.24
CA ASN A 101 -11.40 2.32 1.17
C ASN A 101 -12.27 1.48 0.22
N PRO A 102 -13.60 1.66 0.25
CA PRO A 102 -14.49 0.85 -0.58
C PRO A 102 -14.42 1.15 -2.08
N LYS A 103 -13.72 2.22 -2.46
CA LYS A 103 -13.51 2.61 -3.87
C LYS A 103 -12.36 1.83 -4.53
N GLY A 104 -11.54 1.10 -3.77
CA GLY A 104 -10.37 0.37 -4.28
C GLY A 104 -9.09 1.22 -4.29
N ALA A 105 -7.95 0.58 -4.57
CA ALA A 105 -6.68 1.29 -4.74
C ALA A 105 -6.76 2.25 -5.92
N CYS A 106 -6.40 3.51 -5.67
CA CYS A 106 -6.61 4.57 -6.63
C CYS A 106 -5.78 4.35 -7.91
N PRO A 107 -6.23 4.90 -9.06
CA PRO A 107 -5.51 4.77 -10.33
C PRO A 107 -4.06 5.24 -10.28
N LYS A 108 -3.71 6.19 -9.38
CA LYS A 108 -2.34 6.69 -9.19
C LYS A 108 -1.46 5.72 -8.40
N CYS A 109 -2.01 4.95 -7.47
CA CYS A 109 -1.25 3.92 -6.75
C CYS A 109 -0.90 2.73 -7.65
N ILE A 110 -1.80 2.38 -8.58
CA ILE A 110 -1.63 1.26 -9.52
C ILE A 110 -1.09 1.68 -10.90
N GLN A 111 -0.74 2.95 -11.08
CA GLN A 111 -0.31 3.45 -12.38
C GLN A 111 0.98 2.75 -12.86
N GLY A 112 1.16 2.66 -14.16
CA GLY A 112 2.32 2.03 -14.76
C GLY A 112 2.17 0.51 -14.99
N ILE A 113 1.31 -0.19 -14.23
CA ILE A 113 1.20 -1.65 -14.31
C ILE A 113 0.78 -2.11 -15.72
N THR A 114 -0.19 -1.43 -16.33
CA THR A 114 -0.69 -1.73 -17.69
C THR A 114 -0.25 -0.71 -18.74
N ASN A 115 0.44 0.36 -18.33
CA ASN A 115 0.90 1.42 -19.22
C ASN A 115 2.34 1.83 -18.86
N SER A 116 3.32 1.28 -19.56
CA SER A 116 4.74 1.55 -19.31
C SER A 116 5.18 2.98 -19.64
N LYS A 117 4.32 3.81 -20.26
CA LYS A 117 4.65 5.20 -20.65
C LYS A 117 4.49 6.21 -19.52
N VAL A 118 3.99 5.79 -18.36
CA VAL A 118 3.83 6.67 -17.18
C VAL A 118 4.77 6.23 -16.06
N GLN A 119 5.10 7.17 -15.16
CA GLN A 119 5.89 6.83 -13.98
C GLN A 119 5.22 5.71 -13.18
N PRO A 120 5.97 4.79 -12.57
CA PRO A 120 5.38 3.67 -11.84
C PRO A 120 4.72 4.15 -10.54
N GLY A 121 3.51 3.66 -10.26
CA GLY A 121 2.86 3.82 -8.96
C GLY A 121 3.50 2.93 -7.89
N ILE A 122 3.11 3.13 -6.63
CA ILE A 122 3.71 2.45 -5.47
C ILE A 122 3.67 0.92 -5.58
N PHE A 123 2.59 0.36 -6.15
CA PHE A 123 2.45 -1.09 -6.30
C PHE A 123 3.39 -1.65 -7.37
N LEU A 124 3.56 -0.94 -8.49
CA LEU A 124 4.50 -1.36 -9.53
C LEU A 124 5.94 -1.26 -9.04
N GLN A 125 6.29 -0.18 -8.32
CA GLN A 125 7.62 -0.01 -7.72
C GLN A 125 7.94 -1.17 -6.78
N LEU A 126 7.02 -1.52 -5.86
CA LEU A 126 7.22 -2.66 -4.95
C LEU A 126 7.38 -3.98 -5.70
N SER A 127 6.48 -4.24 -6.66
CA SER A 127 6.49 -5.50 -7.41
C SER A 127 7.74 -5.68 -8.29
N LYS A 128 8.35 -4.59 -8.73
CA LYS A 128 9.63 -4.62 -9.46
C LYS A 128 10.83 -4.71 -8.53
N ARG A 129 10.75 -4.15 -7.32
CA ARG A 129 11.80 -4.30 -6.29
C ARG A 129 11.94 -5.76 -5.88
N TYR A 130 10.83 -6.47 -5.66
CA TYR A 130 10.82 -7.89 -5.28
C TYR A 130 10.11 -8.74 -6.34
N PRO A 131 10.78 -9.21 -7.40
CA PRO A 131 10.13 -9.88 -8.52
C PRO A 131 9.42 -11.19 -8.16
N ASN A 132 9.86 -11.86 -7.10
CA ASN A 132 9.30 -13.13 -6.62
C ASN A 132 8.18 -12.96 -5.57
N LEU A 133 7.89 -11.73 -5.15
CA LEU A 133 6.80 -11.38 -4.23
C LEU A 133 5.46 -11.29 -4.97
N GLU A 134 4.44 -11.94 -4.42
CA GLU A 134 3.04 -11.74 -4.78
C GLU A 134 2.40 -10.70 -3.86
N ILE A 135 1.92 -9.60 -4.42
CA ILE A 135 1.19 -8.58 -3.67
C ILE A 135 -0.30 -8.82 -3.89
N VAL A 136 -1.02 -9.10 -2.80
CA VAL A 136 -2.46 -9.33 -2.81
C VAL A 136 -3.12 -8.12 -2.13
N LEU A 137 -3.86 -7.33 -2.91
CA LEU A 137 -4.65 -6.23 -2.37
C LEU A 137 -6.13 -6.61 -2.29
N THR A 138 -6.77 -6.28 -1.18
CA THR A 138 -8.22 -6.28 -1.01
C THR A 138 -8.69 -4.93 -0.45
N SER A 139 -9.95 -4.60 -0.68
CA SER A 139 -10.61 -3.41 -0.15
C SER A 139 -11.90 -3.80 0.56
N GLU A 140 -12.27 -3.04 1.59
CA GLU A 140 -13.57 -3.15 2.25
C GLU A 140 -14.71 -3.09 1.23
N GLU A 141 -15.75 -3.90 1.43
CA GLU A 141 -16.96 -3.83 0.62
C GLU A 141 -17.99 -2.93 1.28
N GLN A 142 -18.57 -2.03 0.50
CA GLN A 142 -19.65 -1.17 0.97
C GLN A 142 -20.71 -1.04 -0.12
N GLU A 143 -21.95 -1.37 0.24
CA GLU A 143 -23.10 -1.28 -0.65
C GLU A 143 -23.34 0.17 -1.11
N GLY A 144 -23.74 0.34 -2.36
CA GLY A 144 -23.99 1.65 -2.97
C GLY A 144 -22.74 2.48 -3.30
N VAL A 145 -21.53 2.02 -2.99
CA VAL A 145 -20.29 2.74 -3.34
C VAL A 145 -19.76 2.31 -4.71
N LYS A 146 -19.82 3.23 -5.67
CA LYS A 146 -19.23 3.04 -7.00
C LYS A 146 -17.71 2.89 -6.93
N GLN A 147 -17.20 1.83 -7.54
CA GLN A 147 -15.77 1.59 -7.70
C GLN A 147 -15.11 2.70 -8.52
N TYR A 148 -13.95 3.18 -8.07
CA TYR A 148 -13.12 4.15 -8.79
C TYR A 148 -11.75 3.57 -9.14
N GLY A 149 -11.15 2.85 -8.18
CA GLY A 149 -9.90 2.15 -8.30
C GLY A 149 -10.08 0.65 -8.55
N ARG A 150 -9.10 -0.15 -8.12
CA ARG A 150 -9.19 -1.63 -8.17
C ARG A 150 -9.37 -2.17 -6.76
N LYS A 151 -10.50 -2.84 -6.48
CA LYS A 151 -10.84 -3.37 -5.15
C LYS A 151 -10.08 -4.65 -4.79
N PHE A 152 -9.72 -5.43 -5.80
CA PHE A 152 -8.95 -6.66 -5.63
C PHE A 152 -7.95 -6.82 -6.77
N PHE A 153 -6.72 -7.21 -6.43
CA PHE A 153 -5.77 -7.73 -7.41
C PHE A 153 -4.69 -8.58 -6.76
N ILE A 154 -4.08 -9.41 -7.59
CA ILE A 154 -2.79 -10.04 -7.32
C ILE A 154 -1.80 -9.47 -8.33
N LEU A 155 -0.64 -9.04 -7.85
CA LEU A 155 0.42 -8.42 -8.66
C LEU A 155 1.75 -9.12 -8.37
N LYS A 156 2.44 -9.56 -9.42
CA LYS A 156 3.77 -10.17 -9.32
C LYS A 156 4.64 -9.71 -10.48
N ASN A 157 5.90 -9.38 -10.20
CA ASN A 157 6.85 -8.88 -11.19
C ASN A 157 6.27 -7.80 -12.14
N GLY A 158 5.44 -6.91 -11.61
CA GLY A 158 4.78 -5.83 -12.34
C GLY A 158 3.65 -6.25 -13.28
N LYS A 159 3.12 -7.48 -13.16
CA LYS A 159 1.96 -7.96 -13.94
C LYS A 159 0.84 -8.41 -13.02
N TYR A 160 -0.39 -8.07 -13.38
CA TYR A 160 -1.55 -8.67 -12.72
C TYR A 160 -1.58 -10.17 -13.01
N ILE A 161 -1.85 -10.96 -11.98
CA ILE A 161 -2.12 -12.39 -12.10
C ILE A 161 -3.62 -12.57 -12.00
N GLU A 162 -4.22 -13.24 -12.98
CA GLU A 162 -5.61 -13.69 -12.92
C GLU A 162 -5.70 -14.98 -12.09
N LYS A 163 -6.76 -15.10 -11.30
CA LYS A 163 -7.13 -16.33 -10.61
C LYS A 163 -8.24 -17.02 -11.38
#